data_AF-A0A6H0ZHA2-F1
#
_entry.id   AF-A0A6H0ZHA2-F1
#
_cell.length_a   1.000
_cell.length_b   1.000
_cell.length_c   1.000
_cell.angle_alpha   90.00
_cell.angle_beta   90.00
_cell.angle_gamma   90.00
#
_symmetry.space_group_name_H-M   'P 1'
#
loop_
_entity.id
_entity.type
_entity.pdbx_description
1 polymer ?
#
loop_
_entity_poly.entity_id
_entity_poly.type
_entity_poly.pdbx_seq_one_letter_code
_entity_poly.pdbx_strand_id
1 'polypeptide(L)' 'MTDRSSEFAKFLIEEYREIPEQHRPSVVRDRFPGIDHDAFMRGFAIAEEIAVSDAWEGKA' A
#
# COMPACT_ATOMS: atom_id res chain seq x y z
N MET A 1 -1.11 -2.77 -21.10
CA MET A 1 -1.98 -2.57 -19.93
C MET A 1 -1.13 -2.90 -18.71
N THR A 2 -0.29 -1.95 -18.36
CA THR A 2 0.81 -2.10 -17.41
C THR A 2 0.26 -2.03 -15.99
N ASP A 3 0.34 -3.16 -15.29
CA ASP A 3 0.96 -3.32 -13.97
C ASP A 3 0.67 -2.32 -12.84
N ARG A 4 -0.39 -1.50 -12.94
CA ARG A 4 -0.78 -0.56 -11.88
C ARG A 4 -0.97 -1.24 -10.53
N SER A 5 -1.42 -2.49 -10.52
CA SER A 5 -1.56 -3.27 -9.28
C SER A 5 -0.21 -3.64 -8.66
N SER A 6 0.82 -3.93 -9.47
CA SER A 6 2.17 -4.24 -8.97
C SER A 6 2.89 -2.96 -8.52
N GLU A 7 2.75 -1.86 -9.25
CA GLU A 7 3.24 -0.52 -8.86
C GLU A 7 2.57 -0.07 -7.55
N PHE A 8 1.28 -0.32 -7.40
CA PHE A 8 0.54 -0.03 -6.17
C PHE A 8 1.03 -0.87 -4.99
N ALA A 9 1.18 -2.19 -5.17
CA ALA A 9 1.70 -3.07 -4.12
C ALA A 9 3.11 -2.64 -3.67
N LYS A 10 3.99 -2.31 -4.62
CA LYS A 10 5.34 -1.81 -4.35
C LYS A 10 5.30 -0.50 -3.56
N PHE A 11 4.44 0.44 -3.95
CA PHE A 11 4.23 1.69 -3.24
C PHE A 11 3.80 1.46 -1.77
N LEU A 12 2.89 0.52 -1.51
CA LEU A 12 2.43 0.22 -0.15
C LEU A 12 3.56 -0.34 0.74
N ILE A 13 4.40 -1.21 0.18
CA ILE A 13 5.47 -1.90 0.91
C ILE A 13 6.66 -0.97 1.16
N GLU A 14 7.08 -0.22 0.14
CA GLU A 14 8.35 0.50 0.15
C GLU A 14 8.22 1.97 0.52
N GLU A 15 7.15 2.65 0.10
CA GLU A 15 7.08 4.13 0.16
C GLU A 15 6.00 4.64 1.14
N TYR A 16 4.88 3.93 1.28
CA TYR A 16 3.72 4.43 2.03
C TYR A 16 4.01 4.71 3.52
N ARG A 17 4.86 3.90 4.15
CA ARG A 17 5.23 4.05 5.57
C ARG A 17 6.09 5.29 5.84
N GLU A 18 6.88 5.73 4.86
CA GLU A 18 7.75 6.90 4.97
C GLU A 18 6.98 8.22 4.80
N ILE A 19 5.81 8.17 4.16
CA ILE A 19 4.98 9.36 3.94
C ILE A 19 4.29 9.76 5.27
N PRO A 20 4.37 11.04 5.68
CA PRO A 20 3.63 11.53 6.84
C PRO A 20 2.13 11.33 6.66
N GLU A 21 1.42 10.88 7.70
CA GLU A 21 0.00 10.50 7.63
C GLU A 21 -0.90 11.55 6.98
N GLN A 22 -0.67 12.83 7.30
CA GLN A 22 -1.40 13.97 6.74
C GLN A 22 -1.25 14.13 5.21
N HIS A 23 -0.22 13.53 4.59
CA HIS A 23 0.05 13.60 3.16
C HIS A 23 -0.34 12.33 2.40
N ARG A 24 -0.48 11.19 3.10
CA ARG A 24 -0.80 9.88 2.51
C ARG A 24 -2.02 9.91 1.58
N PRO A 25 -3.17 10.50 1.95
CA PRO A 25 -4.36 10.52 1.07
C PRO A 25 -4.13 11.29 -0.24
N SER A 26 -3.35 12.39 -0.18
CA SER A 26 -3.06 13.19 -1.38
C SER A 26 -2.12 12.45 -2.32
N VAL A 27 -1.05 11.83 -1.80
CA VAL A 27 -0.09 11.07 -2.62
C VAL A 27 -0.77 9.88 -3.31
N VAL A 28 -1.62 9.15 -2.59
CA VAL A 28 -2.38 8.02 -3.15
C VAL A 28 -3.30 8.48 -4.28
N ARG A 29 -4.08 9.54 -4.04
CA ARG A 29 -5.02 10.08 -5.04
C ARG A 29 -4.30 10.56 -6.30
N ASP A 30 -3.15 11.21 -6.14
CA ASP A 30 -2.42 11.83 -7.23
C ASP A 30 -1.64 10.78 -8.06
N ARG A 31 -1.08 9.73 -7.44
CA ARG A 31 -0.39 8.62 -8.14
C ARG A 31 -1.32 7.56 -8.70
N PHE A 32 -2.44 7.30 -8.04
CA PHE A 32 -3.41 6.27 -8.42
C PHE A 32 -4.80 6.86 -8.68
N PRO A 33 -4.92 7.76 -9.68
CA PRO A 33 -6.21 8.35 -10.03
C PRO A 33 -7.16 7.25 -10.53
N GLY A 34 -8.19 6.96 -9.74
CA GLY A 34 -9.19 5.93 -10.02
C GLY A 34 -9.29 4.81 -8.99
N ILE A 35 -8.41 4.76 -7.99
CA ILE A 35 -8.60 3.89 -6.83
C ILE A 35 -9.42 4.66 -5.78
N ASP A 36 -10.57 4.11 -5.42
CA ASP A 36 -11.39 4.65 -4.32
C ASP A 36 -10.64 4.52 -2.99
N HIS A 37 -10.76 5.52 -2.11
CA HIS A 37 -10.07 5.53 -0.83
C HIS A 37 -10.43 4.31 0.03
N ASP A 38 -11.68 3.85 -0.04
CA ASP A 38 -12.12 2.65 0.67
C ASP A 38 -11.55 1.35 0.07
N ALA A 39 -11.30 1.34 -1.23
CA ALA A 39 -10.62 0.22 -1.89
C ALA A 39 -9.11 0.24 -1.54
N PHE A 40 -8.52 1.44 -1.44
CA PHE A 40 -7.17 1.67 -0.98
C PHE A 40 -6.96 1.14 0.44
N MET A 41 -7.78 1.55 1.41
CA MET A 41 -7.63 1.16 2.82
C MET A 41 -7.81 -0.35 3.01
N ARG A 42 -8.70 -0.98 2.24
CA ARG A 42 -8.85 -2.45 2.23
C ARG A 42 -7.61 -3.16 1.68
N GLY A 43 -7.06 -2.68 0.56
CA GLY A 43 -5.83 -3.23 0.00
C GLY A 43 -4.63 -3.07 0.93
N PHE A 44 -4.55 -1.91 1.60
CA PHE A 44 -3.50 -1.63 2.59
C PHE A 44 -3.57 -2.55 3.81
N ALA A 45 -4.76 -2.75 4.39
CA ALA A 45 -4.93 -3.65 5.54
C ALA A 45 -4.50 -5.10 5.22
N ILE A 46 -4.86 -5.60 4.03
CA ILE A 46 -4.45 -6.94 3.57
C ILE A 46 -2.93 -7.01 3.38
N ALA A 47 -2.33 -5.98 2.77
CA ALA A 47 -0.89 -5.91 2.57
C ALA A 47 -0.12 -5.86 3.90
N GLU A 48 -0.64 -5.15 4.91
CA GLU A 48 -0.04 -5.15 6.25
C GLU A 48 -0.15 -6.50 6.94
N GLU A 49 -1.29 -7.18 6.85
CA GLU A 49 -1.49 -8.51 7.46
C GLU A 49 -0.51 -9.54 6.87
N ILE A 50 -0.31 -9.52 5.55
CA ILE A 50 0.66 -10.38 4.86
C ILE A 50 2.09 -10.01 5.27
N ALA A 51 2.46 -8.72 5.25
CA ALA A 51 3.79 -8.28 5.61
C ALA A 51 4.15 -8.58 7.08
N VAL A 52 3.17 -8.50 8.00
CA VAL A 52 3.34 -8.88 9.41
C VAL A 52 3.51 -10.39 9.55
N SER A 53 2.71 -11.17 8.82
CA SER A 53 2.79 -12.64 8.83
C SER A 53 4.12 -13.14 8.29
N ASP A 54 4.58 -12.62 7.15
CA ASP A 54 5.89 -12.93 6.57
C ASP A 54 7.05 -12.54 7.50
N ALA A 55 6.94 -11.39 8.19
CA ALA A 55 7.94 -10.96 9.16
C ALA A 55 7.99 -11.83 10.43
N TRP A 56 6.90 -12.54 10.74
CA TRP A 56 6.82 -13.48 11.86
C TRP A 56 7.30 -14.87 11.45
N GLU A 57 6.97 -15.34 10.24
CA GLU A 57 7.47 -16.62 9.71
C GLU A 57 8.96 -16.56 9.37
N GLY A 58 9.48 -15.45 8.86
CA GLY A 58 10.91 -15.25 8.58
C GLY A 58 11.82 -15.13 9.81
N LYS A 59 11.26 -15.16 11.03
CA LYS A 59 11.98 -15.18 12.31
C LYS A 59 11.96 -16.55 13.02
N ALA A 60 11.36 -17.58 12.41
CA ALA A 60 11.36 -18.95 12.93
C ALA A 60 12.58 -19.76 12.48
#